data_AF-A0A845YX36-F1
#
_entry.id   AF-A0A845YX36-F1
#
_cell.length_a   1.000
_cell.length_b   1.000
_cell.length_c   1.000
_cell.angle_alpha   90.00
_cell.angle_beta   90.00
_cell.angle_gamma   90.00
#
_symmetry.space_group_name_H-M   'P 1'
#
loop_
_entity.id
_entity.type
_entity.pdbx_description
1 polymer ?
#
loop_
_entity_poly.entity_id
_entity_poly.type
_entity_poly.pdbx_seq_one_letter_code
_entity_poly.pdbx_strand_id
1 'polypeptide(L)'
;MIFNRDIKAKFSTFFNIEEKSNKLGITNLQTVPKLAKNFDSILQLYPEANEEYFAKNFVKEVQNKHQNRLEKEHLSAYLEESCFWLATQELNQQLAPIKWQELDCFQEARKIAAQPNKIFSTYNFTDTSVITWAKQQIKHKVRQTAYVGKEFCKYATWSAPKYLTEKILREALHAKSKIKTKKEIESCVLAVKSYKEVYRSNQPEKIAGKLPEPNQKQWEDIKNYYNQQRSRYNNKLSSDDSEHLELIINFQEIRDKIITCVKVVRDYCCIAEDVDIKATEIIADSKAEIIPVNDREAEIEDANKQQIISVCLSEFSKLTPECQKLMQLSYGLNISQMEMKEIFGLDQYKISRKIKGCEQKLLKALVKWCKENFEITPNEGIIKERSQPLKDLLKEYFQQQFYGVLQKNLLGPRKEKIMMLRLFYGQRLKLENVAEKLNVSQETVAGEIEMVQQNLQIFLQQWVKEKMDVCLPISINKRIANFVEKWLQIAPYAMWH
;
A
#
# COMPACT_ATOMS: atom_id res chain seq x y z
N MET A 1 2.69 -29.63 -14.19
CA MET A 1 1.33 -29.82 -14.74
C MET A 1 0.62 -28.48 -14.74
N ILE A 2 0.13 -28.03 -15.89
CA ILE A 2 -0.83 -26.92 -15.95
C ILE A 2 -2.20 -27.60 -15.92
N PHE A 3 -2.93 -27.51 -14.82
CA PHE A 3 -4.32 -27.96 -14.79
C PHE A 3 -5.14 -26.94 -15.57
N ASN A 4 -5.48 -27.25 -16.82
CA ASN A 4 -6.42 -26.43 -17.58
C ASN A 4 -7.82 -26.63 -16.99
N ARG A 5 -8.15 -25.85 -15.95
CA ARG A 5 -9.47 -25.85 -15.31
C ARG A 5 -10.44 -25.14 -16.24
N ASP A 6 -11.54 -25.82 -16.55
CA ASP A 6 -12.67 -25.14 -17.16
C ASP A 6 -13.25 -24.06 -16.22
N ILE A 7 -14.13 -23.23 -16.74
CA ILE A 7 -14.68 -22.09 -16.01
C ILE A 7 -15.44 -22.52 -14.76
N LYS A 8 -16.19 -23.64 -14.81
CA LYS A 8 -16.90 -24.18 -13.66
C LYS A 8 -15.93 -24.61 -12.58
N ALA A 9 -14.93 -25.40 -12.96
CA ALA A 9 -13.91 -25.89 -12.06
C ALA A 9 -13.20 -24.72 -11.36
N LYS A 10 -12.86 -23.65 -12.09
CA LYS A 10 -12.25 -22.44 -11.51
C LYS A 10 -13.04 -21.86 -10.33
N PHE A 11 -14.37 -21.84 -10.40
CA PHE A 11 -15.22 -21.29 -9.33
C PHE A 11 -15.77 -22.32 -8.35
N SER A 12 -15.47 -23.62 -8.50
CA SER A 12 -16.06 -24.67 -7.65
C SER A 12 -15.09 -25.70 -7.09
N THR A 13 -13.79 -25.60 -7.35
CA THR A 13 -12.80 -26.59 -6.87
C THR A 13 -11.71 -25.95 -6.03
N PHE A 14 -11.17 -26.73 -5.11
CA PHE A 14 -9.97 -26.41 -4.34
C PHE A 14 -8.86 -27.40 -4.61
N PHE A 15 -7.61 -27.04 -4.31
CA PHE A 15 -6.48 -27.94 -4.52
C PHE A 15 -6.28 -28.79 -3.27
N ASN A 16 -6.24 -30.11 -3.48
CA ASN A 16 -5.61 -31.00 -2.53
C ASN A 16 -4.12 -31.02 -2.86
N ILE A 17 -3.33 -30.75 -1.84
CA ILE A 17 -1.89 -30.57 -1.95
C ILE A 17 -1.17 -31.63 -1.13
N GLU A 18 0.02 -31.96 -1.55
CA GLU A 18 0.95 -32.82 -0.83
C GLU A 18 2.31 -32.13 -0.81
N GLU A 19 2.97 -32.18 0.34
CA GLU A 19 4.35 -31.72 0.47
C GLU A 19 5.31 -32.91 0.35
N LYS A 20 6.17 -32.88 -0.67
CA LYS A 20 7.24 -33.85 -0.86
C LYS A 20 8.56 -33.11 -1.01
N SER A 21 9.51 -33.37 -0.12
CA SER A 21 10.85 -32.74 -0.14
C SER A 21 10.80 -31.21 -0.17
N ASN A 22 9.97 -30.60 0.68
CA ASN A 22 9.74 -29.15 0.79
C ASN A 22 9.24 -28.49 -0.51
N LYS A 23 8.63 -29.27 -1.40
CA LYS A 23 7.94 -28.78 -2.59
C LYS A 23 6.48 -29.15 -2.53
N LEU A 24 5.64 -28.18 -2.88
CA LEU A 24 4.20 -28.34 -2.91
C LEU A 24 3.76 -28.91 -4.26
N GLY A 25 3.16 -30.09 -4.22
CA GLY A 25 2.51 -30.73 -5.37
C GLY A 25 0.98 -30.67 -5.25
N ILE A 26 0.29 -30.55 -6.38
CA ILE A 26 -1.17 -30.74 -6.43
C ILE A 26 -1.43 -32.23 -6.67
N THR A 27 -2.20 -32.87 -5.79
CA THR A 27 -2.55 -34.29 -5.91
C THR A 27 -3.84 -34.48 -6.69
N ASN A 28 -4.88 -33.71 -6.38
CA ASN A 28 -6.13 -33.67 -7.13
C ASN A 28 -6.90 -32.36 -6.89
N LEU A 29 -8.00 -32.20 -7.64
CA LEU A 29 -8.96 -31.13 -7.44
C LEU A 29 -10.15 -31.63 -6.62
N GLN A 30 -10.45 -30.95 -5.52
CA GLN A 30 -11.64 -31.20 -4.73
C GLN A 30 -12.78 -30.32 -5.21
N THR A 31 -13.75 -30.90 -5.90
CA THR A 31 -14.99 -30.20 -6.29
C THR A 31 -15.92 -30.05 -5.09
N VAL A 32 -16.39 -28.83 -4.84
CA VAL A 32 -17.43 -28.54 -3.85
C VAL A 32 -18.79 -28.64 -4.55
N PRO A 33 -19.62 -29.69 -4.27
CA PRO A 33 -20.83 -29.95 -5.05
C PRO A 33 -21.84 -28.79 -5.02
N LYS A 34 -21.93 -28.10 -3.88
CA LYS A 34 -22.80 -26.93 -3.70
C LYS A 34 -22.41 -25.78 -4.63
N LEU A 35 -21.11 -25.48 -4.74
CA LEU A 35 -20.60 -24.45 -5.65
C LEU A 35 -20.77 -24.89 -7.10
N ALA A 36 -20.44 -26.14 -7.43
CA ALA A 36 -20.59 -26.65 -8.78
C ALA A 36 -22.05 -26.52 -9.29
N LYS A 37 -23.03 -26.92 -8.46
CA LYS A 37 -24.46 -26.83 -8.79
C LYS A 37 -24.95 -25.38 -8.88
N ASN A 38 -24.50 -24.51 -7.98
CA ASN A 38 -24.85 -23.09 -8.04
C ASN A 38 -24.27 -22.43 -9.30
N PHE A 39 -23.01 -22.72 -9.62
CA PHE A 39 -22.34 -22.19 -10.79
C PHE A 39 -22.98 -22.70 -12.09
N ASP A 40 -23.43 -23.97 -12.16
CA ASP A 40 -24.19 -24.49 -13.30
C ASP A 40 -25.45 -23.65 -13.58
N SER A 41 -26.15 -23.26 -12.51
CA SER A 41 -27.36 -22.43 -12.63
C SER A 41 -27.02 -21.01 -13.11
N ILE A 42 -25.91 -20.44 -12.65
CA ILE A 42 -25.42 -19.13 -13.08
C ILE A 42 -24.94 -19.17 -14.54
N LEU A 43 -24.24 -20.24 -14.94
CA LEU A 43 -23.73 -20.44 -16.29
C LEU A 43 -24.86 -20.62 -17.30
N GLN A 44 -25.95 -21.30 -16.92
CA GLN A 44 -27.16 -21.39 -17.74
C GLN A 44 -27.81 -20.02 -18.00
N LEU A 45 -27.74 -19.09 -17.04
CA LEU A 45 -28.25 -17.73 -17.20
C LEU A 45 -27.34 -16.85 -18.07
N TYR A 46 -26.03 -17.16 -18.10
CA TYR A 46 -25.02 -16.37 -18.82
C TYR A 46 -24.05 -17.28 -19.60
N PRO A 47 -24.50 -18.00 -20.64
CA PRO A 47 -23.70 -19.03 -21.32
C PRO A 47 -22.49 -18.46 -22.07
N GLU A 48 -22.57 -17.22 -22.55
CA GLU A 48 -21.51 -16.55 -23.32
C GLU A 48 -20.52 -15.76 -22.44
N ALA A 49 -20.73 -15.74 -21.11
CA ALA A 49 -19.88 -14.99 -20.21
C ALA A 49 -18.53 -15.67 -19.99
N ASN A 50 -17.47 -14.85 -19.93
CA ASN A 50 -16.11 -15.33 -19.68
C ASN A 50 -15.76 -15.31 -18.17
N GLU A 51 -14.60 -15.85 -17.83
CA GLU A 51 -14.11 -15.95 -16.46
C GLU A 51 -14.09 -14.60 -15.72
N GLU A 52 -13.60 -13.55 -16.38
CA GLU A 52 -13.49 -12.21 -15.80
C GLU A 52 -14.87 -11.62 -15.50
N TYR A 53 -15.87 -11.88 -16.34
CA TYR A 53 -17.24 -11.46 -16.09
C TYR A 53 -17.78 -12.05 -14.77
N PHE A 54 -17.66 -13.36 -14.57
CA PHE A 54 -18.14 -14.00 -13.34
C PHE A 54 -17.37 -13.53 -12.11
N ALA A 55 -16.04 -13.40 -12.22
CA ALA A 55 -15.21 -12.88 -11.15
C ALA A 55 -15.66 -11.47 -10.74
N LYS A 56 -15.86 -10.56 -11.70
CA LYS A 56 -16.35 -9.20 -11.43
C LYS A 56 -17.75 -9.21 -10.83
N ASN A 57 -18.64 -10.05 -11.32
CA ASN A 57 -19.99 -10.14 -10.79
C ASN A 57 -19.98 -10.57 -9.31
N PHE A 58 -19.22 -11.61 -8.96
CA PHE A 58 -19.08 -12.02 -7.56
C PHE A 58 -18.42 -10.95 -6.68
N VAL A 59 -17.43 -10.22 -7.20
CA VAL A 59 -16.82 -9.10 -6.45
C VAL A 59 -17.85 -8.00 -6.18
N LYS A 60 -18.70 -7.67 -7.17
CA LYS A 60 -19.77 -6.68 -7.02
C LYS A 60 -20.76 -7.09 -5.92
N GLU A 61 -21.19 -8.34 -5.91
CA GLU A 61 -22.07 -8.87 -4.86
C GLU A 61 -21.41 -8.81 -3.48
N VAL A 62 -20.13 -9.17 -3.39
CA VAL A 62 -19.34 -9.10 -2.15
C VAL A 62 -19.18 -7.66 -1.64
N GLN A 63 -19.01 -6.67 -2.52
CA GLN A 63 -18.91 -5.25 -2.15
C GLN A 63 -20.25 -4.65 -1.70
N ASN A 64 -21.37 -5.10 -2.28
CA ASN A 64 -22.71 -4.54 -2.01
C ASN A 64 -23.29 -4.91 -0.62
N LYS A 65 -22.50 -5.49 0.29
CA LYS A 65 -22.86 -5.90 1.67
C LYS A 65 -24.05 -6.87 1.79
N HIS A 66 -24.69 -7.27 0.69
CA HIS A 66 -25.54 -8.45 0.67
C HIS A 66 -24.65 -9.64 1.01
N GLN A 67 -24.78 -10.15 2.24
CA GLN A 67 -23.91 -11.21 2.78
C GLN A 67 -24.25 -12.57 2.16
N ASN A 68 -24.23 -12.67 0.84
CA ASN A 68 -24.45 -13.96 0.22
C ASN A 68 -23.14 -14.77 0.32
N ARG A 69 -23.27 -15.90 1.03
CA ARG A 69 -22.15 -16.74 1.46
C ARG A 69 -21.51 -17.45 0.27
N LEU A 70 -22.29 -17.72 -0.77
CA LEU A 70 -21.87 -18.50 -1.94
C LEU A 70 -20.87 -17.75 -2.82
N GLU A 71 -21.04 -16.45 -3.02
CA GLU A 71 -20.20 -15.60 -3.87
C GLU A 71 -18.81 -15.46 -3.25
N LYS A 72 -18.73 -15.41 -1.92
CA LYS A 72 -17.46 -15.47 -1.19
C LYS A 72 -16.77 -16.82 -1.39
N GLU A 73 -17.51 -17.92 -1.30
CA GLU A 73 -17.00 -19.27 -1.50
C GLU A 73 -16.53 -19.47 -2.96
N HIS A 74 -17.25 -18.94 -3.94
CA HIS A 74 -16.86 -18.92 -5.36
C HIS A 74 -15.57 -18.12 -5.61
N LEU A 75 -15.46 -16.91 -5.06
CA LEU A 75 -14.23 -16.13 -5.15
C LEU A 75 -13.06 -16.82 -4.43
N SER A 76 -13.31 -17.49 -3.31
CA SER A 76 -12.27 -18.25 -2.62
C SER A 76 -11.74 -19.40 -3.49
N ALA A 77 -12.63 -20.17 -4.13
CA ALA A 77 -12.27 -21.23 -5.06
C ALA A 77 -11.55 -20.70 -6.31
N TYR A 78 -11.98 -19.54 -6.79
CA TYR A 78 -11.37 -18.83 -7.93
C TYR A 78 -9.92 -18.42 -7.65
N LEU A 79 -9.65 -17.92 -6.43
CA LEU A 79 -8.33 -17.46 -6.03
C LEU A 79 -7.37 -18.59 -5.65
N GLU A 80 -7.85 -19.81 -5.45
CA GLU A 80 -7.05 -20.97 -5.02
C GLU A 80 -5.80 -21.18 -5.88
N GLU A 81 -5.96 -21.12 -7.21
CA GLU A 81 -4.85 -21.31 -8.14
C GLU A 81 -3.81 -20.18 -8.03
N SER A 82 -4.29 -18.95 -7.81
CA SER A 82 -3.40 -17.82 -7.57
C SER A 82 -2.62 -17.97 -6.27
N CYS A 83 -3.25 -18.46 -5.20
CA CYS A 83 -2.57 -18.74 -3.94
C CYS A 83 -1.45 -19.78 -4.13
N PHE A 84 -1.72 -20.87 -4.86
CA PHE A 84 -0.74 -21.92 -5.12
C PHE A 84 0.48 -21.40 -5.90
N TRP A 85 0.24 -20.68 -7.00
CA TRP A 85 1.34 -20.15 -7.81
C TRP A 85 2.11 -19.04 -7.10
N LEU A 86 1.43 -18.16 -6.35
CA LEU A 86 2.11 -17.16 -5.53
C LEU A 86 3.02 -17.81 -4.50
N ALA A 87 2.53 -18.85 -3.81
CA ALA A 87 3.30 -19.57 -2.80
C ALA A 87 4.57 -20.21 -3.39
N THR A 88 4.41 -20.99 -4.46
CA THR A 88 5.48 -21.80 -5.05
C THR A 88 6.47 -20.98 -5.90
N GLN A 89 6.02 -19.93 -6.58
CA GLN A 89 6.86 -19.19 -7.54
C GLN A 89 7.44 -17.88 -7.00
N GLU A 90 6.73 -17.19 -6.09
CA GLU A 90 7.10 -15.81 -5.70
C GLU A 90 7.38 -15.66 -4.20
N LEU A 91 6.46 -16.12 -3.35
CA LEU A 91 6.49 -15.89 -1.91
C LEU A 91 7.57 -16.74 -1.23
N ASN A 92 7.70 -18.02 -1.58
CA ASN A 92 8.74 -18.91 -1.03
C ASN A 92 10.14 -18.30 -1.22
N GLN A 93 10.46 -17.78 -2.41
CA GLN A 93 11.75 -17.14 -2.67
C GLN A 93 11.94 -15.83 -1.86
N GLN A 94 10.88 -15.04 -1.72
CA GLN A 94 10.94 -13.77 -0.98
C GLN A 94 11.00 -13.96 0.54
N LEU A 95 10.41 -15.04 1.05
CA LEU A 95 10.30 -15.35 2.48
C LEU A 95 11.27 -16.44 2.93
N ALA A 96 12.08 -17.00 2.03
CA ALA A 96 13.19 -17.89 2.35
C ALA A 96 14.12 -17.37 3.47
N PRO A 97 14.43 -16.05 3.59
CA PRO A 97 15.26 -15.53 4.68
C PRO A 97 14.67 -15.75 6.09
N ILE A 98 13.35 -15.96 6.21
CA ILE A 98 12.66 -16.27 7.47
C ILE A 98 12.16 -17.71 7.52
N LYS A 99 12.69 -18.57 6.63
CA LYS A 99 12.42 -20.01 6.52
C LYS A 99 10.96 -20.40 6.27
N TRP A 100 10.12 -19.49 5.80
CA TRP A 100 8.77 -19.84 5.34
C TRP A 100 8.86 -20.78 4.14
N GLN A 101 8.23 -21.95 4.24
CA GLN A 101 8.15 -22.91 3.16
C GLN A 101 6.99 -22.60 2.21
N GLU A 102 6.92 -23.33 1.10
CA GLU A 102 5.81 -23.22 0.14
C GLU A 102 4.47 -23.50 0.81
N LEU A 103 4.43 -24.47 1.74
CA LEU A 103 3.21 -24.82 2.48
C LEU A 103 2.73 -23.65 3.37
N ASP A 104 3.62 -23.02 4.13
CA ASP A 104 3.28 -21.86 4.98
C ASP A 104 2.73 -20.70 4.14
N CYS A 105 3.41 -20.40 3.02
CA CYS A 105 3.01 -19.36 2.08
C CYS A 105 1.62 -19.67 1.50
N PHE A 106 1.37 -20.92 1.12
CA PHE A 106 0.10 -21.34 0.54
C PHE A 106 -1.04 -21.30 1.55
N GLN A 107 -0.84 -21.80 2.76
CA GLN A 107 -1.85 -21.81 3.82
C GLN A 107 -2.26 -20.38 4.21
N GLU A 108 -1.29 -19.49 4.40
CA GLU A 108 -1.59 -18.09 4.73
C GLU A 108 -2.26 -17.37 3.55
N ALA A 109 -1.79 -17.58 2.31
CA ALA A 109 -2.45 -17.04 1.12
C ALA A 109 -3.90 -17.51 1.00
N ARG A 110 -4.16 -18.80 1.24
CA ARG A 110 -5.49 -19.41 1.19
C ARG A 110 -6.40 -18.87 2.29
N LYS A 111 -5.90 -18.69 3.50
CA LYS A 111 -6.61 -18.05 4.62
C LYS A 111 -7.03 -16.61 4.30
N ILE A 112 -6.16 -15.85 3.63
CA ILE A 112 -6.49 -14.49 3.16
C ILE A 112 -7.54 -14.55 2.03
N ALA A 113 -7.38 -15.45 1.06
CA ALA A 113 -8.33 -15.66 -0.04
C ALA A 113 -9.72 -16.10 0.42
N ALA A 114 -9.81 -16.82 1.55
CA ALA A 114 -11.06 -17.18 2.21
C ALA A 114 -11.83 -15.97 2.79
N GLN A 115 -11.26 -14.76 2.73
CA GLN A 115 -11.90 -13.51 3.14
C GLN A 115 -11.97 -12.49 1.98
N PRO A 116 -12.68 -12.77 0.87
CA PRO A 116 -12.71 -11.91 -0.33
C PRO A 116 -13.11 -10.46 -0.03
N ASN A 117 -14.00 -10.23 0.94
CA ASN A 117 -14.42 -8.89 1.36
C ASN A 117 -13.23 -8.00 1.75
N LYS A 118 -12.20 -8.57 2.37
CA LYS A 118 -11.00 -7.81 2.77
C LYS A 118 -10.02 -7.60 1.62
N ILE A 119 -10.13 -8.37 0.55
CA ILE A 119 -9.30 -8.25 -0.65
C ILE A 119 -9.90 -7.21 -1.59
N PHE A 120 -11.21 -7.23 -1.76
CA PHE A 120 -11.91 -6.46 -2.78
C PHE A 120 -12.69 -5.25 -2.23
N SER A 121 -12.56 -4.87 -0.96
CA SER A 121 -13.27 -3.72 -0.40
C SER A 121 -13.06 -2.41 -1.17
N THR A 122 -11.88 -2.24 -1.77
CA THR A 122 -11.47 -1.05 -2.55
C THR A 122 -11.22 -1.36 -4.03
N TYR A 123 -11.61 -2.55 -4.51
CA TYR A 123 -11.38 -2.95 -5.90
C TYR A 123 -12.18 -2.07 -6.87
N ASN A 124 -11.48 -1.54 -7.89
CA ASN A 124 -12.08 -0.80 -8.99
C ASN A 124 -12.20 -1.67 -10.25
N PHE A 125 -13.42 -1.81 -10.77
CA PHE A 125 -13.76 -2.62 -11.94
C PHE A 125 -13.16 -2.15 -13.27
N THR A 126 -12.62 -0.92 -13.33
CA THR A 126 -12.06 -0.34 -14.57
C THR A 126 -10.55 -0.52 -14.72
N ASP A 127 -9.82 -0.73 -13.62
CA ASP A 127 -8.37 -0.45 -13.61
C ASP A 127 -7.52 -1.71 -13.78
N THR A 128 -7.96 -2.85 -13.22
CA THR A 128 -7.22 -4.12 -13.27
C THR A 128 -8.16 -5.31 -13.30
N SER A 129 -7.69 -6.46 -13.78
CA SER A 129 -8.46 -7.71 -13.65
C SER A 129 -8.57 -8.15 -12.19
N VAL A 130 -9.63 -8.88 -11.87
CA VAL A 130 -9.89 -9.37 -10.51
C VAL A 130 -8.71 -10.19 -9.98
N ILE A 131 -8.16 -11.06 -10.83
CA ILE A 131 -7.05 -11.95 -10.47
C ILE A 131 -5.75 -11.18 -10.19
N THR A 132 -5.44 -10.17 -10.99
CA THR A 132 -4.22 -9.35 -10.82
C THR A 132 -4.29 -8.55 -9.53
N TRP A 133 -5.43 -7.91 -9.27
CA TRP A 133 -5.66 -7.20 -8.01
C TRP A 133 -5.52 -8.14 -6.80
N ALA A 134 -6.20 -9.28 -6.85
CA ALA A 134 -6.18 -10.24 -5.75
C ALA A 134 -4.77 -10.75 -5.47
N LYS A 135 -3.99 -11.08 -6.50
CA LYS A 135 -2.60 -11.52 -6.34
C LYS A 135 -1.75 -10.49 -5.61
N GLN A 136 -1.88 -9.21 -5.96
CA GLN A 136 -1.13 -8.13 -5.30
C GLN A 136 -1.51 -8.00 -3.82
N GLN A 137 -2.81 -8.02 -3.51
CA GLN A 137 -3.31 -7.91 -2.14
C GLN A 137 -2.93 -9.11 -1.28
N ILE A 138 -3.07 -10.33 -1.80
CA ILE A 138 -2.69 -11.57 -1.11
C ILE A 138 -1.20 -11.55 -0.82
N LYS A 139 -0.36 -11.27 -1.84
CA LYS A 139 1.09 -11.18 -1.68
C LYS A 139 1.50 -10.16 -0.62
N HIS A 140 0.88 -8.99 -0.61
CA HIS A 140 1.15 -7.96 0.40
C HIS A 140 0.83 -8.46 1.80
N LYS A 141 -0.37 -9.01 2.00
CA LYS A 141 -0.84 -9.48 3.32
C LYS A 141 -0.07 -10.68 3.84
N VAL A 142 0.28 -11.65 3.00
CA VAL A 142 1.12 -12.79 3.41
C VAL A 142 2.46 -12.28 3.92
N ARG A 143 3.11 -11.34 3.20
CA ARG A 143 4.38 -10.75 3.66
C ARG A 143 4.20 -9.99 4.96
N GLN A 144 3.11 -9.24 5.12
CA GLN A 144 2.83 -8.54 6.36
C GLN A 144 2.76 -9.53 7.54
N THR A 145 1.96 -10.60 7.42
CA THR A 145 1.84 -11.65 8.44
C THR A 145 3.20 -12.31 8.71
N ALA A 146 3.92 -12.71 7.65
CA ALA A 146 5.15 -13.48 7.79
C ALA A 146 6.27 -12.75 8.52
N TYR A 147 6.28 -11.42 8.43
CA TYR A 147 7.30 -10.60 9.04
C TYR A 147 6.91 -9.98 10.39
N VAL A 148 5.72 -10.25 10.92
CA VAL A 148 5.36 -9.78 12.27
C VAL A 148 6.37 -10.32 13.28
N GLY A 149 7.04 -9.42 14.00
CA GLY A 149 8.11 -9.76 14.96
C GLY A 149 9.44 -10.19 14.33
N LYS A 150 9.53 -10.20 13.00
CA LYS A 150 10.71 -10.59 12.20
C LYS A 150 11.09 -9.50 11.20
N GLU A 151 10.71 -8.25 11.44
CA GLU A 151 10.84 -7.14 10.50
C GLU A 151 12.31 -6.90 10.12
N PHE A 152 13.23 -7.14 11.06
CA PHE A 152 14.67 -7.07 10.83
C PHE A 152 15.15 -8.02 9.71
N CYS A 153 14.53 -9.20 9.59
CA CYS A 153 14.90 -10.21 8.59
C CYS A 153 14.63 -9.74 7.13
N LYS A 154 13.89 -8.63 6.93
CA LYS A 154 13.65 -8.02 5.60
C LYS A 154 14.90 -7.40 4.99
N TYR A 155 15.85 -6.98 5.82
CA TYR A 155 16.96 -6.14 5.38
C TYR A 155 18.17 -6.96 4.94
N ALA A 156 18.79 -6.57 3.82
CA ALA A 156 20.07 -7.12 3.37
C ALA A 156 21.20 -6.82 4.36
N THR A 157 22.29 -7.59 4.32
CA THR A 157 23.36 -7.58 5.34
C THR A 157 23.92 -6.19 5.66
N TRP A 158 24.06 -5.30 4.67
CA TRP A 158 24.59 -3.95 4.89
C TRP A 158 23.52 -2.90 5.20
N SER A 159 22.26 -3.12 4.84
CA SER A 159 21.13 -2.31 5.34
C SER A 159 20.74 -2.67 6.77
N ALA A 160 20.91 -3.94 7.16
CA ALA A 160 20.40 -4.48 8.42
C ALA A 160 20.92 -3.72 9.66
N PRO A 161 22.22 -3.40 9.81
CA PRO A 161 22.71 -2.65 10.96
C PRO A 161 21.99 -1.32 11.20
N LYS A 162 21.48 -0.65 10.15
CA LYS A 162 20.74 0.63 10.29
C LYS A 162 19.45 0.46 11.08
N TYR A 163 18.72 -0.60 10.80
CA TYR A 163 17.41 -0.90 11.38
C TYR A 163 17.50 -1.72 12.66
N LEU A 164 18.71 -2.09 13.08
CA LEU A 164 18.91 -2.87 14.28
C LEU A 164 18.69 -2.02 15.53
N THR A 165 17.68 -2.30 16.34
CA THR A 165 17.50 -1.62 17.62
C THR A 165 18.53 -2.14 18.64
N GLU A 166 18.95 -1.28 19.56
CA GLU A 166 19.87 -1.68 20.62
C GLU A 166 19.25 -2.78 21.50
N LYS A 167 17.92 -2.70 21.75
CA LYS A 167 17.17 -3.71 22.51
C LYS A 167 17.28 -5.10 21.88
N ILE A 168 16.88 -5.24 20.61
CA ILE A 168 16.91 -6.53 19.90
C ILE A 168 18.34 -7.06 19.78
N LEU A 169 19.32 -6.17 19.53
CA LEU A 169 20.72 -6.59 19.49
C LEU A 169 21.18 -7.16 20.84
N ARG A 170 20.87 -6.50 21.95
CA ARG A 170 21.24 -6.98 23.28
C ARG A 170 20.55 -8.31 23.60
N GLU A 171 19.25 -8.42 23.36
CA GLU A 171 18.49 -9.66 23.56
C GLU A 171 19.10 -10.82 22.75
N ALA A 172 19.38 -10.60 21.47
CA ALA A 172 19.99 -11.60 20.61
C ALA A 172 21.42 -11.99 21.03
N LEU A 173 22.24 -11.01 21.46
CA LEU A 173 23.59 -11.25 21.97
C LEU A 173 23.58 -12.04 23.28
N HIS A 174 22.65 -11.73 24.20
CA HIS A 174 22.47 -12.47 25.44
C HIS A 174 21.98 -13.90 25.21
N ALA A 175 21.07 -14.11 24.25
CA ALA A 175 20.57 -15.43 23.89
C ALA A 175 21.65 -16.32 23.25
N LYS A 176 22.74 -15.73 22.72
CA LYS A 176 23.83 -16.48 22.11
C LYS A 176 24.83 -16.97 23.16
N SER A 177 24.87 -18.28 23.37
CA SER A 177 25.73 -18.99 24.32
C SER A 177 27.26 -18.71 24.24
N LYS A 178 27.73 -18.07 23.16
CA LYS A 178 29.15 -17.72 22.95
C LYS A 178 29.55 -16.31 23.38
N ILE A 179 28.61 -15.38 23.60
CA ILE A 179 28.89 -14.00 24.03
C ILE A 179 28.40 -13.88 25.46
N LYS A 180 29.33 -13.95 26.42
CA LYS A 180 28.97 -14.08 27.84
C LYS A 180 29.33 -12.85 28.65
N THR A 181 30.21 -11.98 28.15
CA THR A 181 30.71 -10.85 28.92
C THR A 181 29.99 -9.55 28.57
N LYS A 182 29.76 -8.71 29.58
CA LYS A 182 29.22 -7.36 29.42
C LYS A 182 30.08 -6.53 28.46
N LYS A 183 31.40 -6.68 28.54
CA LYS A 183 32.39 -6.06 27.63
C LYS A 183 32.15 -6.41 26.17
N GLU A 184 31.95 -7.68 25.83
CA GLU A 184 31.70 -8.09 24.43
C GLU A 184 30.38 -7.54 23.88
N ILE A 185 29.34 -7.50 24.72
CA ILE A 185 28.03 -6.95 24.34
C ILE A 185 28.15 -5.46 24.06
N GLU A 186 28.75 -4.69 24.97
CA GLU A 186 28.96 -3.25 24.76
C GLU A 186 29.87 -2.98 23.56
N SER A 187 30.89 -3.81 23.33
CA SER A 187 31.73 -3.75 22.14
C SER A 187 30.90 -3.91 20.85
N CYS A 188 29.99 -4.87 20.82
CA CYS A 188 29.11 -5.11 19.68
C CYS A 188 28.10 -3.96 19.47
N VAL A 189 27.49 -3.48 20.56
CA VAL A 189 26.56 -2.34 20.52
C VAL A 189 27.26 -1.09 20.00
N LEU A 190 28.47 -0.79 20.48
CA LEU A 190 29.24 0.35 20.02
C LEU A 190 29.67 0.22 18.55
N ALA A 191 30.02 -0.98 18.09
CA ALA A 191 30.36 -1.22 16.69
C ALA A 191 29.16 -0.94 15.75
N VAL A 192 27.97 -1.41 16.10
CA VAL A 192 26.74 -1.12 15.33
C VAL A 192 26.40 0.36 15.37
N LYS A 193 26.56 1.05 16.51
CA LYS A 193 26.37 2.50 16.60
C LYS A 193 27.36 3.27 15.72
N SER A 194 28.62 2.87 15.73
CA SER A 194 29.67 3.48 14.91
C SER A 194 29.39 3.31 13.42
N TYR A 195 28.90 2.12 13.02
CA TYR A 195 28.41 1.89 11.67
C TYR A 195 27.27 2.83 11.31
N LYS A 196 26.25 2.95 12.16
CA LYS A 196 25.10 3.83 11.90
C LYS A 196 25.52 5.27 11.71
N GLU A 197 26.42 5.78 12.55
CA GLU A 197 26.79 7.20 12.51
C GLU A 197 27.59 7.55 11.24
N VAL A 198 28.63 6.78 10.95
CA VAL A 198 29.52 7.04 9.82
C VAL A 198 28.84 6.70 8.49
N TYR A 199 28.14 5.58 8.43
CA TYR A 199 27.49 5.12 7.21
C TYR A 199 26.18 5.88 6.91
N ARG A 200 25.60 6.61 7.89
CA ARG A 200 24.52 7.58 7.64
C ARG A 200 25.05 8.88 7.04
N SER A 201 26.23 9.32 7.47
CA SER A 201 26.82 10.59 7.05
C SER A 201 27.48 10.54 5.66
N ASN A 202 28.03 9.39 5.27
CA ASN A 202 28.73 9.19 3.99
C ASN A 202 28.13 8.01 3.20
N GLN A 203 26.85 8.06 2.82
CA GLN A 203 26.22 6.95 2.09
C GLN A 203 26.78 6.78 0.66
N PRO A 204 27.30 5.59 0.30
CA PRO A 204 27.67 5.31 -1.08
C PRO A 204 26.44 5.15 -1.97
N GLU A 205 26.56 5.49 -3.26
CA GLU A 205 25.51 5.22 -4.26
C GLU A 205 25.18 3.72 -4.29
N LYS A 206 23.89 3.39 -4.31
CA LYS A 206 23.44 1.99 -4.24
C LYS A 206 23.54 1.27 -5.58
N ILE A 207 24.14 0.08 -5.59
CA ILE A 207 24.24 -0.78 -6.78
C ILE A 207 23.07 -1.77 -6.75
N ALA A 208 22.23 -1.76 -7.79
CA ALA A 208 20.97 -2.54 -7.86
C ALA A 208 20.01 -2.32 -6.66
N GLY A 209 20.13 -1.16 -6.00
CA GLY A 209 19.40 -0.71 -4.81
C GLY A 209 19.49 -1.62 -3.58
N LYS A 210 20.56 -2.39 -3.49
CA LYS A 210 21.11 -2.81 -2.20
C LYS A 210 22.18 -1.80 -1.80
N LEU A 211 22.29 -1.51 -0.50
CA LEU A 211 23.47 -0.80 0.00
C LEU A 211 24.69 -1.68 -0.29
N PRO A 212 25.69 -1.16 -1.04
CA PRO A 212 26.90 -1.88 -1.25
C PRO A 212 27.61 -2.02 0.10
N GLU A 213 28.50 -2.99 0.18
CA GLU A 213 29.42 -3.04 1.29
C GLU A 213 30.14 -1.68 1.45
N PRO A 214 30.37 -1.19 2.69
CA PRO A 214 31.21 -0.02 2.88
C PRO A 214 32.57 -0.22 2.21
N ASN A 215 33.06 0.81 1.53
CA ASN A 215 34.40 0.79 0.97
C ASN A 215 35.45 0.86 2.09
N GLN A 216 36.71 0.60 1.75
CA GLN A 216 37.80 0.57 2.74
C GLN A 216 37.89 1.87 3.56
N LYS A 217 37.74 3.04 2.93
CA LYS A 217 37.76 4.33 3.62
C LYS A 217 36.63 4.45 4.64
N GLN A 218 35.42 4.03 4.27
CA GLN A 218 34.27 4.04 5.18
C GLN A 218 34.48 3.07 6.35
N TRP A 219 35.09 1.91 6.12
CA TRP A 219 35.42 0.99 7.20
C TRP A 219 36.46 1.57 8.16
N GLU A 220 37.47 2.27 7.64
CA GLU A 220 38.44 3.00 8.45
C GLU A 220 37.77 4.12 9.26
N ASP A 221 36.85 4.87 8.66
CA ASP A 221 36.08 5.91 9.37
C ASP A 221 35.21 5.30 10.50
N ILE A 222 34.55 4.16 10.25
CA ILE A 222 33.77 3.41 11.24
C ILE A 222 34.67 2.94 12.40
N LYS A 223 35.85 2.41 12.09
CA LYS A 223 36.87 2.00 13.07
C LYS A 223 37.34 3.18 13.93
N ASN A 224 37.64 4.30 13.30
CA ASN A 224 38.12 5.50 13.98
C ASN A 224 37.04 6.05 14.92
N TYR A 225 35.79 6.10 14.47
CA TYR A 225 34.67 6.52 15.31
C TYR A 225 34.47 5.59 16.51
N TYR A 226 34.58 4.27 16.32
CA TYR A 226 34.53 3.30 17.42
C TYR A 226 35.61 3.60 18.47
N ASN A 227 36.87 3.72 18.04
CA ASN A 227 38.00 3.95 18.93
C ASN A 227 37.89 5.29 19.69
N GLN A 228 37.34 6.32 19.05
CA GLN A 228 37.08 7.63 19.69
C GLN A 228 36.00 7.54 20.78
N GLN A 229 34.92 6.81 20.54
CA GLN A 229 33.80 6.69 21.49
C GLN A 229 34.06 5.66 22.61
N ARG A 230 35.05 4.79 22.44
CA ARG A 230 35.43 3.72 23.37
C ARG A 230 35.62 4.21 24.80
N SER A 231 36.38 5.29 25.01
CA SER A 231 36.68 5.80 26.35
C SER A 231 35.42 6.22 27.13
N ARG A 232 34.40 6.73 26.44
CA ARG A 232 33.10 7.07 27.06
C ARG A 232 32.33 5.84 27.53
N TYR A 233 32.52 4.71 26.85
CA TYR A 233 31.92 3.43 27.22
C TYR A 233 32.68 2.74 28.35
N ASN A 234 34.02 2.80 28.34
CA ASN A 234 34.85 2.27 29.42
C ASN A 234 34.50 2.94 30.77
N ASN A 235 34.32 4.27 30.76
CA ASN A 235 33.88 5.02 31.94
C ASN A 235 32.51 4.58 32.49
N LYS A 236 31.66 3.92 31.69
CA LYS A 236 30.34 3.41 32.09
C LYS A 236 30.34 1.93 32.48
N LEU A 237 31.35 1.17 32.04
CA LEU A 237 31.40 -0.28 32.20
C LEU A 237 31.87 -0.67 33.60
N SER A 238 33.05 -0.17 34.00
CA SER A 238 33.68 -0.41 35.30
C SER A 238 34.95 0.44 35.44
N SER A 239 35.44 0.62 36.68
CA SER A 239 36.77 1.17 36.97
C SER A 239 37.90 0.15 36.80
N ASP A 240 37.57 -1.13 36.61
CA ASP A 240 38.54 -2.19 36.32
C ASP A 240 38.91 -2.20 34.83
N ASP A 241 40.20 -2.01 34.53
CA ASP A 241 40.76 -2.01 33.18
C ASP A 241 40.55 -3.34 32.44
N SER A 242 40.34 -4.46 33.17
CA SER A 242 40.07 -5.77 32.57
C SER A 242 38.74 -5.83 31.79
N GLU A 243 37.77 -4.97 32.14
CA GLU A 243 36.46 -4.87 31.50
C GLU A 243 36.39 -3.79 30.41
N HIS A 244 37.48 -3.06 30.17
CA HIS A 244 37.52 -2.02 29.16
C HIS A 244 37.44 -2.59 27.75
N LEU A 245 36.72 -1.88 26.89
CA LEU A 245 36.68 -2.17 25.46
C LEU A 245 38.08 -2.04 24.85
N GLU A 246 38.42 -2.97 23.96
CA GLU A 246 39.72 -3.02 23.28
C GLU A 246 39.80 -2.04 22.11
N LEU A 247 41.03 -1.68 21.74
CA LEU A 247 41.28 -0.81 20.60
C LEU A 247 41.19 -1.67 19.35
N ILE A 248 40.39 -1.25 18.38
CA ILE A 248 40.34 -1.95 17.10
C ILE A 248 41.44 -1.40 16.20
N ILE A 249 42.41 -2.25 15.87
CA ILE A 249 43.61 -1.84 15.11
C ILE A 249 43.32 -1.88 13.61
N ASN A 250 42.64 -2.93 13.15
CA ASN A 250 42.30 -3.15 11.75
C ASN A 250 40.79 -2.99 11.49
N PHE A 251 40.43 -2.41 10.34
CA PHE A 251 39.04 -2.26 9.94
C PHE A 251 38.32 -3.61 9.73
N GLN A 252 39.06 -4.69 9.46
CA GLN A 252 38.50 -6.03 9.29
C GLN A 252 37.84 -6.55 10.58
N GLU A 253 38.40 -6.21 11.75
CA GLU A 253 37.84 -6.62 13.05
C GLU A 253 36.47 -5.98 13.32
N ILE A 254 36.30 -4.68 13.02
CA ILE A 254 35.01 -4.01 13.19
C ILE A 254 33.98 -4.52 12.18
N ARG A 255 34.41 -4.82 10.95
CA ARG A 255 33.58 -5.44 9.91
C ARG A 255 33.06 -6.80 10.38
N ASP A 256 33.94 -7.68 10.84
CA ASP A 256 33.57 -9.02 11.31
C ASP A 256 32.66 -8.96 12.53
N LYS A 257 32.87 -7.99 13.42
CA LYS A 257 32.00 -7.75 14.58
C LYS A 257 30.60 -7.35 14.16
N ILE A 258 30.45 -6.45 13.18
CA ILE A 258 29.13 -6.02 12.68
C ILE A 258 28.42 -7.15 11.92
N ILE A 259 29.14 -7.89 11.07
CA ILE A 259 28.59 -9.08 10.39
C ILE A 259 28.10 -10.09 11.44
N THR A 260 28.89 -10.31 12.49
CA THR A 260 28.51 -11.18 13.60
C THR A 260 27.23 -10.69 14.25
N CYS A 261 27.11 -9.41 14.60
CA CYS A 261 25.89 -8.84 15.16
C CYS A 261 24.66 -9.10 14.29
N VAL A 262 24.76 -8.85 12.98
CA VAL A 262 23.66 -9.10 12.04
C VAL A 262 23.30 -10.58 11.99
N LYS A 263 24.28 -11.47 11.98
CA LYS A 263 24.07 -12.92 11.99
C LYS A 263 23.38 -13.36 13.28
N VAL A 264 23.85 -12.89 14.44
CA VAL A 264 23.28 -13.21 15.75
C VAL A 264 21.80 -12.84 15.82
N VAL A 265 21.45 -11.64 15.36
CA VAL A 265 20.07 -11.17 15.39
C VAL A 265 19.22 -11.93 14.38
N ARG A 266 19.75 -12.29 13.21
CA ARG A 266 19.03 -13.16 12.27
C ARG A 266 18.80 -14.56 12.84
N ASP A 267 19.78 -15.11 13.52
CA ASP A 267 19.62 -16.41 14.19
C ASP A 267 18.55 -16.30 15.29
N TYR A 268 18.58 -15.22 16.09
CA TYR A 268 17.60 -14.98 17.14
C TYR A 268 16.16 -14.75 16.62
N CYS A 269 15.97 -13.88 15.63
CA CYS A 269 14.65 -13.53 15.11
C CYS A 269 14.11 -14.52 14.07
N CYS A 270 14.99 -15.14 13.28
CA CYS A 270 14.61 -15.94 12.12
C CYS A 270 14.83 -17.46 12.32
N ILE A 271 15.45 -17.94 13.41
CA ILE A 271 15.68 -19.38 13.71
C ILE A 271 15.01 -19.86 15.01
N ALA A 272 14.40 -19.01 15.83
CA ALA A 272 13.71 -19.45 17.03
C ALA A 272 12.46 -20.30 16.72
N GLU A 273 12.67 -21.61 16.56
CA GLU A 273 11.66 -22.66 16.71
C GLU A 273 11.40 -23.00 18.18
N ASP A 274 12.10 -22.36 19.13
CA ASP A 274 12.06 -22.80 20.54
C ASP A 274 12.41 -21.68 21.54
N VAL A 275 11.77 -20.50 21.39
CA VAL A 275 11.62 -19.61 22.56
C VAL A 275 10.25 -19.90 23.13
N ASP A 276 10.25 -20.66 24.22
CA ASP A 276 9.18 -20.79 25.21
C ASP A 276 8.77 -19.38 25.68
N ILE A 277 8.03 -18.68 24.84
CA ILE A 277 7.09 -17.67 25.30
C ILE A 277 6.05 -18.53 26.00
N LYS A 278 6.15 -18.64 27.33
CA LYS A 278 5.11 -19.20 28.18
C LYS A 278 3.79 -18.58 27.73
N ALA A 279 3.09 -19.32 26.88
CA ALA A 279 1.74 -19.06 26.49
C ALA A 279 0.93 -19.40 27.73
N THR A 280 0.80 -18.43 28.64
CA THR A 280 -0.26 -18.47 29.63
C THR A 280 -1.55 -18.66 28.86
N GLU A 281 -2.15 -19.82 29.13
CA GLU A 281 -3.42 -20.29 28.62
C GLU A 281 -4.47 -19.18 28.68
N ILE A 282 -4.81 -18.62 27.52
CA ILE A 282 -6.09 -17.93 27.36
C ILE A 282 -7.00 -18.95 26.69
N ILE A 283 -7.63 -19.73 27.56
CA ILE A 283 -8.82 -20.52 27.25
C ILE A 283 -9.83 -19.58 26.59
N ALA A 284 -10.42 -20.08 25.52
CA ALA A 284 -11.48 -19.44 24.77
C ALA A 284 -12.62 -18.97 25.70
N ASP A 285 -12.79 -17.66 25.82
CA ASP A 285 -14.10 -17.10 26.11
C ASP A 285 -14.32 -15.77 25.39
N SER A 286 -15.15 -15.83 24.36
CA SER A 286 -16.22 -14.88 24.05
C SER A 286 -16.12 -13.44 24.59
N LYS A 287 -15.15 -12.66 24.12
CA LYS A 287 -15.22 -11.21 23.81
C LYS A 287 -13.83 -10.75 23.39
N ALA A 288 -13.61 -10.68 22.08
CA ALA A 288 -12.40 -10.07 21.54
C ALA A 288 -12.42 -8.56 21.87
N GLU A 289 -11.75 -8.17 22.95
CA GLU A 289 -11.13 -6.85 23.00
C GLU A 289 -10.08 -6.81 21.90
N ILE A 290 -10.41 -6.01 20.89
CA ILE A 290 -9.54 -5.64 19.79
C ILE A 290 -8.33 -4.95 20.42
N ILE A 291 -7.16 -5.60 20.36
CA ILE A 291 -5.89 -4.90 20.57
C ILE A 291 -5.90 -3.74 19.55
N PRO A 292 -5.86 -2.47 19.98
CA PRO A 292 -5.95 -1.35 19.07
C PRO A 292 -4.76 -1.43 18.11
N VAL A 293 -5.06 -1.47 16.81
CA VAL A 293 -4.09 -1.15 15.76
C VAL A 293 -3.53 0.22 16.15
N ASN A 294 -2.25 0.25 16.48
CA ASN A 294 -1.55 1.46 16.94
C ASN A 294 -1.84 2.61 15.95
N ASP A 295 -2.46 3.70 16.42
CA ASP A 295 -2.73 4.92 15.65
C ASP A 295 -1.46 5.48 14.95
N ARG A 296 -0.27 5.12 15.44
CA ARG A 296 1.02 5.45 14.85
C ARG A 296 1.26 4.89 13.44
N GLU A 297 0.71 3.73 13.07
CA GLU A 297 0.91 3.18 11.72
C GLU A 297 0.09 3.92 10.67
N ALA A 298 -1.14 4.33 11.00
CA ALA A 298 -1.96 5.19 10.16
C ALA A 298 -1.32 6.58 9.99
N GLU A 299 -0.76 7.14 11.08
CA GLU A 299 -0.02 8.41 11.05
C GLU A 299 1.27 8.30 10.20
N ILE A 300 2.01 7.19 10.29
CA ILE A 300 3.22 6.96 9.48
C ILE A 300 2.84 6.76 8.00
N GLU A 301 1.76 6.03 7.70
CA GLU A 301 1.29 5.85 6.32
C GLU A 301 0.79 7.16 5.72
N ASP A 302 0.07 7.98 6.50
CA ASP A 302 -0.37 9.31 6.07
C ASP A 302 0.80 10.27 5.89
N ALA A 303 1.76 10.29 6.83
CA ALA A 303 2.98 11.09 6.70
C ALA A 303 3.80 10.69 5.46
N ASN A 304 3.91 9.40 5.16
CA ASN A 304 4.58 8.92 3.95
C ASN A 304 3.80 9.29 2.67
N LYS A 305 2.46 9.20 2.68
CA LYS A 305 1.61 9.67 1.57
C LYS A 305 1.78 11.16 1.32
N GLN A 306 1.78 11.99 2.38
CA GLN A 306 1.96 13.42 2.28
C GLN A 306 3.36 13.80 1.75
N GLN A 307 4.40 13.05 2.14
CA GLN A 307 5.75 13.23 1.60
C GLN A 307 5.87 12.81 0.13
N ILE A 308 5.23 11.71 -0.28
CA ILE A 308 5.15 11.31 -1.69
C ILE A 308 4.44 12.38 -2.52
N ILE A 309 3.31 12.90 -2.01
CA ILE A 309 2.56 13.98 -2.64
C ILE A 309 3.44 15.23 -2.76
N SER A 310 4.10 15.66 -1.69
CA SER A 310 4.90 16.90 -1.70
C SER A 310 6.01 16.89 -2.76
N VAL A 311 6.65 15.74 -2.97
CA VAL A 311 7.68 15.54 -3.99
C VAL A 311 7.09 15.62 -5.39
N CYS A 312 6.00 14.87 -5.63
CA CYS A 312 5.28 14.94 -6.89
C CYS A 312 4.85 16.37 -7.20
N LEU A 313 4.42 17.15 -6.21
CA LEU A 313 4.02 18.54 -6.39
C LEU A 313 5.19 19.48 -6.64
N SER A 314 6.31 19.28 -5.94
CA SER A 314 7.52 20.05 -6.19
C SER A 314 8.00 19.89 -7.63
N GLU A 315 7.84 18.70 -8.21
CA GLU A 315 8.24 18.39 -9.58
C GLU A 315 7.17 18.77 -10.59
N PHE A 316 5.89 18.66 -10.21
CA PHE A 316 4.77 19.19 -10.97
C PHE A 316 4.90 20.71 -11.19
N SER A 317 5.32 21.45 -10.15
CA SER A 317 5.52 22.90 -10.23
C SER A 317 6.61 23.31 -11.24
N LYS A 318 7.54 22.41 -11.56
CA LYS A 318 8.62 22.60 -12.56
C LYS A 318 8.18 22.24 -13.98
N LEU A 319 7.02 21.59 -14.15
CA LEU A 319 6.47 21.32 -15.48
C LEU A 319 6.02 22.62 -16.14
N THR A 320 5.92 22.61 -17.47
CA THR A 320 5.39 23.77 -18.20
C THR A 320 3.93 24.04 -17.79
N PRO A 321 3.48 25.32 -17.81
CA PRO A 321 2.09 25.66 -17.47
C PRO A 321 1.07 24.84 -18.25
N GLU A 322 1.35 24.55 -19.52
CA GLU A 322 0.51 23.70 -20.36
C GLU A 322 0.43 22.24 -19.84
N CYS A 323 1.55 21.61 -19.46
CA CYS A 323 1.56 20.28 -18.84
C CYS A 323 0.74 20.28 -17.54
N GLN A 324 0.89 21.32 -16.73
CA GLN A 324 0.18 21.45 -15.46
C GLN A 324 -1.34 21.50 -15.68
N LYS A 325 -1.79 22.36 -16.59
CA LYS A 325 -3.21 22.49 -16.97
C LYS A 325 -3.77 21.16 -17.50
N LEU A 326 -3.05 20.51 -18.42
CA LEU A 326 -3.45 19.21 -18.99
C LEU A 326 -3.66 18.15 -17.91
N MET A 327 -2.71 18.01 -16.97
CA MET A 327 -2.81 17.02 -15.91
C MET A 327 -3.93 17.34 -14.91
N GLN A 328 -4.09 18.60 -14.51
CA GLN A 328 -5.17 19.01 -13.60
C GLN A 328 -6.56 18.74 -14.19
N LEU A 329 -6.76 19.04 -15.49
CA LEU A 329 -8.03 18.75 -16.16
C LEU A 329 -8.24 17.24 -16.36
N SER A 330 -7.18 16.50 -16.71
CA SER A 330 -7.26 15.06 -16.95
C SER A 330 -7.56 14.27 -15.69
N TYR A 331 -6.87 14.58 -14.59
CA TYR A 331 -6.93 13.80 -13.37
C TYR A 331 -7.94 14.37 -12.38
N GLY A 332 -8.05 15.69 -12.27
CA GLY A 332 -9.00 16.31 -11.34
C GLY A 332 -10.43 16.29 -11.85
N LEU A 333 -10.68 16.84 -13.05
CA LEU A 333 -12.04 16.91 -13.62
C LEU A 333 -12.40 15.73 -14.52
N ASN A 334 -11.48 14.78 -14.69
CA ASN A 334 -11.65 13.60 -15.55
C ASN A 334 -12.01 13.97 -17.00
N ILE A 335 -11.51 15.10 -17.51
CA ILE A 335 -11.74 15.54 -18.89
C ILE A 335 -11.05 14.54 -19.84
N SER A 336 -11.80 14.04 -20.82
CA SER A 336 -11.32 13.07 -21.79
C SER A 336 -10.35 13.69 -22.79
N GLN A 337 -9.53 12.87 -23.44
CA GLN A 337 -8.57 13.34 -24.45
C GLN A 337 -9.26 13.96 -25.68
N MET A 338 -10.50 13.55 -25.99
CA MET A 338 -11.31 14.13 -27.05
C MET A 338 -11.76 15.55 -26.70
N GLU A 339 -12.24 15.74 -25.47
CA GLU A 339 -12.62 17.07 -24.96
C GLU A 339 -11.38 17.98 -24.81
N MET A 340 -10.22 17.42 -24.45
CA MET A 340 -8.96 18.19 -24.41
C MET A 340 -8.48 18.65 -25.78
N LYS A 341 -8.82 17.93 -26.86
CA LYS A 341 -8.50 18.39 -28.22
C LYS A 341 -9.19 19.71 -28.53
N GLU A 342 -10.44 19.87 -28.10
CA GLU A 342 -11.20 21.11 -28.26
C GLU A 342 -10.60 22.24 -27.40
N ILE A 343 -10.17 21.93 -26.18
CA ILE A 343 -9.60 22.92 -25.26
C ILE A 343 -8.23 23.45 -25.74
N PHE A 344 -7.33 22.55 -26.14
CA PHE A 344 -5.92 22.88 -26.40
C PHE A 344 -5.60 23.01 -27.90
N GLY A 345 -6.53 22.70 -28.79
CA GLY A 345 -6.28 22.69 -30.25
C GLY A 345 -5.24 21.66 -30.68
N LEU A 346 -5.01 20.63 -29.86
CA LEU A 346 -4.00 19.59 -30.11
C LEU A 346 -4.66 18.27 -30.48
N ASP A 347 -4.04 17.53 -31.41
CA ASP A 347 -4.47 16.17 -31.73
C ASP A 347 -4.45 15.28 -30.48
N GLN A 348 -5.44 14.37 -30.39
CA GLN A 348 -5.60 13.47 -29.25
C GLN A 348 -4.31 12.68 -28.92
N TYR A 349 -3.59 12.21 -29.94
CA TYR A 349 -2.35 11.47 -29.74
C TYR A 349 -1.23 12.36 -29.16
N LYS A 350 -1.20 13.66 -29.48
CA LYS A 350 -0.25 14.63 -28.91
C LYS A 350 -0.58 14.89 -27.45
N ILE A 351 -1.87 15.01 -27.10
CA ILE A 351 -2.35 15.14 -25.71
C ILE A 351 -1.92 13.91 -24.89
N SER A 352 -2.22 12.71 -25.40
CA SER A 352 -1.85 11.45 -24.74
C SER A 352 -0.33 11.35 -24.53
N ARG A 353 0.47 11.68 -25.55
CA ARG A 353 1.95 11.71 -25.43
C ARG A 353 2.43 12.76 -24.43
N LYS A 354 1.85 13.96 -24.42
CA LYS A 354 2.21 15.03 -23.47
C LYS A 354 1.92 14.58 -22.05
N ILE A 355 0.69 14.13 -21.75
CA ILE A 355 0.30 13.63 -20.43
C ILE A 355 1.24 12.50 -19.98
N LYS A 356 1.48 11.50 -20.83
CA LYS A 356 2.39 10.39 -20.53
C LYS A 356 3.84 10.87 -20.31
N GLY A 357 4.28 11.89 -21.03
CA GLY A 357 5.58 12.52 -20.83
C GLY A 357 5.67 13.26 -19.49
N CYS A 358 4.64 14.02 -19.11
CA CYS A 358 4.57 14.69 -17.81
C CYS A 358 4.53 13.63 -16.67
N GLU A 359 3.74 12.54 -16.81
CA GLU A 359 3.71 11.39 -15.88
C GLU A 359 5.09 10.75 -15.72
N GLN A 360 5.79 10.51 -16.82
CA GLN A 360 7.13 9.93 -16.77
C GLN A 360 8.12 10.84 -16.03
N LYS A 361 7.99 12.16 -16.16
CA LYS A 361 8.82 13.11 -15.40
C LYS A 361 8.53 13.01 -13.90
N LEU A 362 7.26 13.06 -13.51
CA LEU A 362 6.84 12.91 -12.11
C LEU A 362 7.28 11.57 -11.52
N LEU A 363 7.10 10.50 -12.29
CA LEU A 363 7.47 9.15 -11.87
C LEU A 363 8.98 9.00 -11.74
N LYS A 364 9.78 9.59 -12.64
CA LYS A 364 11.25 9.63 -12.51
C LYS A 364 11.68 10.40 -11.27
N ALA A 365 11.04 11.53 -11.00
CA ALA A 365 11.23 12.33 -9.80
C ALA A 365 10.89 11.56 -8.53
N LEU A 366 9.74 10.90 -8.49
CA LEU A 366 9.30 10.08 -7.37
C LEU A 366 10.24 8.89 -7.18
N VAL A 367 10.68 8.24 -8.26
CA VAL A 367 11.69 7.18 -8.22
C VAL A 367 13.01 7.71 -7.66
N LYS A 368 13.45 8.91 -8.06
CA LYS A 368 14.64 9.56 -7.52
C LYS A 368 14.50 9.84 -6.03
N TRP A 369 13.40 10.43 -5.60
CA TRP A 369 13.15 10.71 -4.19
C TRP A 369 12.98 9.43 -3.34
N CYS A 370 12.29 8.41 -3.85
CA CYS A 370 12.17 7.11 -3.20
C CYS A 370 13.54 6.43 -3.05
N LYS A 371 14.43 6.58 -4.04
CA LYS A 371 15.83 6.12 -3.94
C LYS A 371 16.58 6.87 -2.84
N GLU A 372 16.36 8.17 -2.71
CA GLU A 372 17.00 9.04 -1.72
C GLU A 372 16.46 8.83 -0.29
N ASN A 373 15.18 8.47 -0.12
CA ASN A 373 14.51 8.50 1.20
C ASN A 373 14.05 7.12 1.73
N PHE A 374 13.71 6.15 0.88
CA PHE A 374 13.04 4.90 1.30
C PHE A 374 13.78 3.60 1.00
N GLU A 375 15.00 3.66 0.48
CA GLU A 375 15.83 2.47 0.20
C GLU A 375 15.18 1.42 -0.76
N ILE A 376 14.22 1.82 -1.61
CA ILE A 376 13.58 0.92 -2.60
C ILE A 376 14.22 1.14 -3.98
N THR A 377 14.64 0.06 -4.66
CA THR A 377 14.97 0.07 -6.10
C THR A 377 13.73 -0.22 -6.93
N PRO A 378 13.21 0.73 -7.72
CA PRO A 378 12.22 0.40 -8.72
C PRO A 378 12.98 -0.14 -9.94
N ASN A 379 12.77 -1.40 -10.30
CA ASN A 379 13.12 -1.85 -11.65
C ASN A 379 12.15 -1.17 -12.65
N GLU A 380 12.53 -0.97 -13.90
CA GLU A 380 11.68 -0.29 -14.90
C GLU A 380 10.32 -0.99 -15.16
N GLY A 381 10.22 -2.28 -14.87
CA GLY A 381 8.98 -3.05 -14.81
C GLY A 381 8.10 -2.69 -13.60
N ILE A 382 8.66 -2.47 -12.41
CA ILE A 382 7.96 -1.99 -11.22
C ILE A 382 7.44 -0.56 -11.44
N ILE A 383 8.18 0.26 -12.19
CA ILE A 383 7.77 1.62 -12.60
C ILE A 383 6.53 1.58 -13.52
N LYS A 384 6.47 0.61 -14.45
CA LYS A 384 5.27 0.38 -15.29
C LYS A 384 4.10 -0.19 -14.47
N GLU A 385 4.36 -1.17 -13.62
CA GLU A 385 3.37 -1.87 -12.80
C GLU A 385 2.79 -1.00 -11.66
N ARG A 386 3.55 0.00 -11.18
CA ARG A 386 3.14 0.98 -10.15
C ARG A 386 2.74 2.35 -10.68
N SER A 387 2.54 2.48 -11.99
CA SER A 387 2.03 3.72 -12.58
C SER A 387 0.58 4.03 -12.14
N GLN A 388 -0.22 3.00 -11.86
CA GLN A 388 -1.63 3.16 -11.48
C GLN A 388 -1.81 3.80 -10.08
N PRO A 389 -1.14 3.33 -9.01
CA PRO A 389 -1.18 4.02 -7.71
C PRO A 389 -0.77 5.49 -7.75
N LEU A 390 0.19 5.86 -8.62
CA LEU A 390 0.56 7.26 -8.83
C LEU A 390 -0.58 8.04 -9.49
N LYS A 391 -1.24 7.46 -10.49
CA LYS A 391 -2.40 8.08 -11.15
C LYS A 391 -3.56 8.27 -10.19
N ASP A 392 -3.83 7.28 -9.35
CA ASP A 392 -4.90 7.34 -8.35
C ASP A 392 -4.60 8.44 -7.32
N LEU A 393 -3.35 8.54 -6.86
CA LEU A 393 -2.90 9.58 -5.94
C LEU A 393 -2.92 10.98 -6.56
N LEU A 394 -2.50 11.13 -7.83
CA LEU A 394 -2.61 12.39 -8.56
C LEU A 394 -4.07 12.78 -8.79
N LYS A 395 -4.93 11.81 -9.12
CA LYS A 395 -6.37 12.00 -9.28
C LYS A 395 -6.99 12.50 -7.99
N GLU A 396 -6.77 11.81 -6.88
CA GLU A 396 -7.26 12.23 -5.57
C GLU A 396 -6.78 13.64 -5.23
N TYR A 397 -5.48 13.90 -5.36
CA TYR A 397 -4.91 15.20 -5.06
C TYR A 397 -5.51 16.34 -5.90
N PHE A 398 -5.59 16.18 -7.23
CA PHE A 398 -6.15 17.23 -8.09
C PHE A 398 -7.66 17.38 -7.89
N GLN A 399 -8.39 16.29 -7.61
CA GLN A 399 -9.80 16.36 -7.23
C GLN A 399 -10.01 17.19 -5.98
N GLN A 400 -9.17 17.01 -4.95
CA GLN A 400 -9.25 17.79 -3.71
C GLN A 400 -9.05 19.29 -3.93
N GLN A 401 -8.26 19.71 -4.93
CA GLN A 401 -8.15 21.13 -5.27
C GLN A 401 -9.49 21.73 -5.75
N PHE A 402 -10.19 20.99 -6.62
CA PHE A 402 -11.51 21.40 -7.11
C PHE A 402 -12.58 21.31 -6.01
N TYR A 403 -12.53 20.27 -5.18
CA TYR A 403 -13.41 20.15 -4.02
C TYR A 403 -13.21 21.28 -3.01
N GLY A 404 -11.96 21.70 -2.77
CA GLY A 404 -11.66 22.81 -1.86
C GLY A 404 -12.27 24.14 -2.32
N VAL A 405 -12.31 24.41 -3.64
CA VAL A 405 -12.93 25.63 -4.15
C VAL A 405 -14.46 25.55 -4.16
N LEU A 406 -15.02 24.38 -4.47
CA LEU A 406 -16.47 24.13 -4.32
C LEU A 406 -16.91 24.28 -2.87
N GLN A 407 -16.13 23.75 -1.92
CA GLN A 407 -16.40 23.87 -0.49
C GLN A 407 -16.37 25.33 -0.03
N LYS A 408 -15.36 26.11 -0.44
CA LYS A 408 -15.30 27.55 -0.11
C LYS A 408 -16.49 28.32 -0.68
N ASN A 409 -16.93 27.98 -1.91
CA ASN A 409 -18.09 28.61 -2.53
C ASN A 409 -19.40 28.26 -1.80
N LEU A 410 -19.57 26.99 -1.43
CA LEU A 410 -20.77 26.52 -0.74
C LEU A 410 -20.86 27.03 0.70
N LEU A 411 -19.75 27.01 1.44
CA LEU A 411 -19.71 27.45 2.86
C LEU A 411 -19.74 28.96 3.03
N GLY A 412 -19.53 29.74 1.96
CA GLY A 412 -19.64 31.19 1.99
C GLY A 412 -21.11 31.65 1.96
N PRO A 413 -21.57 32.27 0.86
CA PRO A 413 -22.88 32.94 0.80
C PRO A 413 -24.11 32.02 0.92
N ARG A 414 -23.94 30.69 1.03
CA ARG A 414 -25.02 29.71 0.91
C ARG A 414 -25.17 28.79 2.14
N LYS A 415 -24.68 29.23 3.30
CA LYS A 415 -24.73 28.45 4.55
C LYS A 415 -26.13 27.94 4.89
N GLU A 416 -27.16 28.71 4.54
CA GLU A 416 -28.57 28.40 4.79
C GLU A 416 -29.05 27.13 4.08
N LYS A 417 -28.46 26.79 2.91
CA LYS A 417 -28.84 25.61 2.13
C LYS A 417 -28.11 24.33 2.58
N ILE A 418 -27.12 24.43 3.47
CA ILE A 418 -26.34 23.28 3.96
C ILE A 418 -27.21 22.26 4.67
N MET A 419 -28.21 22.70 5.45
CA MET A 419 -29.09 21.78 6.17
C MET A 419 -29.86 20.88 5.20
N MET A 420 -30.43 21.47 4.14
CA MET A 420 -31.13 20.73 3.09
C MET A 420 -30.21 19.72 2.39
N LEU A 421 -29.01 20.16 2.01
CA LEU A 421 -28.03 19.28 1.38
C LEU A 421 -27.57 18.16 2.32
N ARG A 422 -27.44 18.41 3.62
CA ARG A 422 -27.08 17.39 4.61
C ARG A 422 -28.19 16.33 4.73
N LEU A 423 -29.45 16.75 4.80
CA LEU A 423 -30.59 15.85 4.86
C LEU A 423 -30.69 14.99 3.59
N PHE A 424 -30.52 15.61 2.42
CA PHE A 424 -30.63 14.91 1.14
C PHE A 424 -29.40 14.03 0.83
N TYR A 425 -28.19 14.59 0.80
CA TYR A 425 -26.98 13.86 0.41
C TYR A 425 -26.34 13.07 1.55
N GLY A 426 -26.26 13.66 2.75
CA GLY A 426 -25.61 13.03 3.91
C GLY A 426 -26.44 11.92 4.53
N GLN A 427 -27.69 12.24 4.88
CA GLN A 427 -28.62 11.27 5.46
C GLN A 427 -29.35 10.41 4.41
N ARG A 428 -29.19 10.73 3.11
CA ARG A 428 -29.81 10.01 1.98
C ARG A 428 -31.33 9.91 2.10
N LEU A 429 -31.96 10.97 2.65
CA LEU A 429 -33.41 11.04 2.75
C LEU A 429 -34.03 11.29 1.38
N LYS A 430 -35.21 10.71 1.15
CA LYS A 430 -36.05 11.05 0.00
C LYS A 430 -36.51 12.50 0.08
N LEU A 431 -36.80 13.12 -1.07
CA LEU A 431 -37.23 14.51 -1.15
C LEU A 431 -38.45 14.79 -0.25
N GLU A 432 -39.40 13.85 -0.17
CA GLU A 432 -40.57 13.97 0.73
C GLU A 432 -40.16 14.17 2.20
N ASN A 433 -39.23 13.34 2.69
CA ASN A 433 -38.78 13.37 4.08
C ASN A 433 -37.92 14.61 4.39
N VAL A 434 -37.18 15.13 3.40
CA VAL A 434 -36.44 16.39 3.54
C VAL A 434 -37.41 17.56 3.62
N ALA A 435 -38.43 17.57 2.76
CA ALA A 435 -39.48 18.58 2.71
C ALA A 435 -40.26 18.64 4.03
N GLU A 436 -40.66 17.49 4.57
CA GLU A 436 -41.31 17.38 5.88
C GLU A 436 -40.43 17.93 7.01
N LYS A 437 -39.15 17.52 7.08
CA LYS A 437 -38.21 17.98 8.12
C LYS A 437 -37.92 19.49 8.07
N LEU A 438 -37.99 20.09 6.89
CA LEU A 438 -37.74 21.52 6.68
C LEU A 438 -39.01 22.36 6.63
N ASN A 439 -40.19 21.73 6.75
CA ASN A 439 -41.50 22.37 6.63
C ASN A 439 -41.65 23.19 5.33
N VAL A 440 -41.25 22.61 4.20
CA VAL A 440 -41.35 23.21 2.84
C VAL A 440 -41.92 22.19 1.86
N SER A 441 -42.27 22.60 0.62
CA SER A 441 -42.76 21.67 -0.40
C SER A 441 -41.63 20.83 -1.03
N GLN A 442 -41.97 19.63 -1.53
CA GLN A 442 -41.04 18.77 -2.26
C GLN A 442 -40.45 19.47 -3.50
N GLU A 443 -41.27 20.22 -4.22
CA GLU A 443 -40.86 21.03 -5.39
C GLU A 443 -39.83 22.09 -5.01
N THR A 444 -40.02 22.74 -3.85
CA THR A 444 -39.06 23.71 -3.32
C THR A 444 -37.71 23.04 -3.03
N VAL A 445 -37.72 21.88 -2.37
CA VAL A 445 -36.48 21.13 -2.08
C VAL A 445 -35.77 20.70 -3.37
N ALA A 446 -36.51 20.17 -4.34
CA ALA A 446 -35.95 19.74 -5.62
C ALA A 446 -35.33 20.91 -6.40
N GLY A 447 -36.07 22.02 -6.53
CA GLY A 447 -35.59 23.22 -7.24
C GLY A 447 -34.39 23.87 -6.56
N GLU A 448 -34.34 23.87 -5.23
CA GLU A 448 -33.20 24.39 -4.47
C GLU A 448 -31.94 23.53 -4.63
N ILE A 449 -32.08 22.20 -4.61
CA ILE A 449 -30.96 21.28 -4.86
C ILE A 449 -30.43 21.48 -6.29
N GLU A 450 -31.32 21.52 -7.28
CA GLU A 450 -30.96 21.74 -8.68
C GLU A 450 -30.27 23.10 -8.86
N MET A 451 -30.82 24.16 -8.27
CA MET A 451 -30.23 25.49 -8.30
C MET A 451 -28.83 25.49 -7.67
N VAL A 452 -28.61 24.80 -6.55
CA VAL A 452 -27.27 24.70 -5.95
C VAL A 452 -26.31 23.96 -6.88
N GLN A 453 -26.72 22.84 -7.47
CA GLN A 453 -25.89 22.09 -8.43
C GLN A 453 -25.48 22.95 -9.63
N GLN A 454 -26.45 23.60 -10.29
CA GLN A 454 -26.21 24.45 -11.45
C GLN A 454 -25.27 25.60 -11.12
N ASN A 455 -25.46 26.25 -9.97
CA ASN A 455 -24.60 27.34 -9.53
C ASN A 455 -23.16 26.88 -9.26
N LEU A 456 -22.97 25.75 -8.59
CA LEU A 456 -21.65 25.18 -8.35
C LEU A 456 -20.98 24.74 -9.65
N GLN A 457 -21.73 24.23 -10.61
CA GLN A 457 -21.25 23.92 -11.96
C GLN A 457 -20.75 25.19 -12.66
N ILE A 458 -21.57 26.24 -12.73
CA ILE A 458 -21.22 27.52 -13.36
C ILE A 458 -19.98 28.12 -12.67
N PHE A 459 -19.97 28.13 -11.34
CA PHE A 459 -18.84 28.61 -10.56
C PHE A 459 -17.56 27.85 -10.89
N LEU A 460 -17.61 26.51 -10.92
CA LEU A 460 -16.44 25.69 -11.23
C LEU A 460 -15.92 25.94 -12.65
N GLN A 461 -16.81 26.10 -13.63
CA GLN A 461 -16.43 26.46 -15.00
C GLN A 461 -15.75 27.81 -15.07
N GLN A 462 -16.32 28.82 -14.40
CA GLN A 462 -15.74 30.16 -14.35
C GLN A 462 -14.39 30.16 -13.63
N TRP A 463 -14.27 29.41 -12.54
CA TRP A 463 -13.03 29.25 -11.80
C TRP A 463 -11.94 28.60 -12.65
N VAL A 464 -12.27 27.55 -13.42
CA VAL A 464 -11.32 26.93 -14.37
C VAL A 464 -10.89 27.95 -15.42
N LYS A 465 -11.83 28.72 -15.97
CA LYS A 465 -11.53 29.77 -16.95
C LYS A 465 -10.57 30.81 -16.40
N GLU A 466 -10.85 31.35 -15.22
CA GLU A 466 -10.05 32.42 -14.61
C GLU A 466 -8.69 31.91 -14.09
N LYS A 467 -8.67 30.76 -13.42
CA LYS A 467 -7.47 30.25 -12.76
C LYS A 467 -6.53 29.53 -13.71
N MET A 468 -7.09 28.82 -14.69
CA MET A 468 -6.32 28.01 -15.62
C MET A 468 -6.23 28.63 -17.00
N ASP A 469 -6.88 29.77 -17.26
CA ASP A 469 -6.88 30.44 -18.56
C ASP A 469 -7.22 29.44 -19.69
N VAL A 470 -8.36 28.76 -19.50
CA VAL A 470 -8.88 27.68 -20.34
C VAL A 470 -10.39 27.81 -20.48
N CYS A 471 -10.90 27.91 -21.71
CA CYS A 471 -12.33 27.86 -21.97
C CYS A 471 -12.79 26.40 -22.11
N LEU A 472 -13.69 25.96 -21.24
CA LEU A 472 -14.28 24.62 -21.35
C LEU A 472 -15.42 24.62 -22.38
N PRO A 473 -15.39 23.72 -23.39
CA PRO A 473 -16.49 23.59 -24.34
C PRO A 473 -17.77 23.05 -23.68
N ILE A 474 -18.92 23.33 -24.30
CA ILE A 474 -20.25 22.91 -23.86
C ILE A 474 -20.35 21.38 -23.71
N SER A 475 -19.60 20.63 -24.53
CA SER A 475 -19.49 19.17 -24.49
C SER A 475 -19.10 18.64 -23.10
N ILE A 476 -18.40 19.43 -22.30
CA ILE A 476 -17.91 19.08 -20.96
C ILE A 476 -18.94 19.35 -19.84
N ASN A 477 -20.01 20.11 -20.10
CA ASN A 477 -20.98 20.56 -19.08
C ASN A 477 -21.53 19.39 -18.24
N LYS A 478 -21.96 18.31 -18.90
CA LYS A 478 -22.48 17.11 -18.23
C LYS A 478 -21.46 16.48 -17.29
N ARG A 479 -20.18 16.51 -17.66
CA ARG A 479 -19.10 15.95 -16.84
C ARG A 479 -18.84 16.80 -15.60
N ILE A 480 -18.87 18.12 -15.72
CA ILE A 480 -18.76 19.04 -14.58
C ILE A 480 -19.96 18.89 -13.65
N ALA A 481 -21.18 18.78 -14.20
CA ALA A 481 -22.39 18.52 -13.42
C ALA A 481 -22.25 17.23 -12.58
N ASN A 482 -21.86 16.12 -13.23
CA ASN A 482 -21.61 14.84 -12.56
C ASN A 482 -20.49 14.94 -11.51
N PHE A 483 -19.46 15.74 -11.74
CA PHE A 483 -18.38 15.96 -10.79
C PHE A 483 -18.86 16.69 -9.54
N VAL A 484 -19.65 17.76 -9.72
CA VAL A 484 -20.27 18.53 -8.63
C VAL A 484 -21.23 17.65 -7.83
N GLU A 485 -22.09 16.88 -8.51
CA GLU A 485 -23.04 15.98 -7.84
C GLU A 485 -22.32 14.92 -6.99
N LYS A 486 -21.29 14.28 -7.55
CA LYS A 486 -20.45 13.32 -6.80
C LYS A 486 -19.80 13.96 -5.58
N TRP A 487 -19.32 15.20 -5.72
CA TRP A 487 -18.75 15.93 -4.59
C TRP A 487 -19.80 16.21 -3.49
N LEU A 488 -21.00 16.66 -3.85
CA LEU A 488 -22.08 16.93 -2.89
C LEU A 488 -22.44 15.71 -2.03
N GLN A 489 -22.29 14.50 -2.57
CA GLN A 489 -22.51 13.23 -1.87
C GLN A 489 -21.44 12.91 -0.81
N ILE A 490 -20.23 13.44 -0.95
CA ILE A 490 -19.07 13.15 -0.07
C ILE A 490 -18.56 14.39 0.67
N ALA A 491 -19.21 15.54 0.50
CA ALA A 491 -18.76 16.79 1.07
C ALA A 491 -18.77 16.78 2.60
N PRO A 492 -17.94 17.58 3.30
CA PRO A 492 -17.79 17.49 4.75
C PRO A 492 -19.08 17.63 5.57
N TYR A 493 -20.07 18.41 5.10
CA TYR A 493 -21.38 18.51 5.76
C TYR A 493 -22.24 17.25 5.63
N ALA A 494 -21.95 16.38 4.66
CA ALA A 494 -22.67 15.12 4.41
C ALA A 494 -22.16 13.98 5.31
N MET A 495 -20.96 14.11 5.89
CA MET A 495 -20.29 13.08 6.70
C MET A 495 -20.64 13.13 8.20
N TRP A 496 -21.45 14.09 8.65
CA TRP A 496 -21.82 14.24 10.05
C TRP A 496 -23.12 13.48 10.32
N HIS A 497 -23.00 12.32 10.97
CA HIS A 497 -24.14 11.54 11.47
C HIS A 497 -24.77 12.24 12.67
#